data_AF-A0A9X8VHK6-F1
#
_entry.id   AF-A0A9X8VHK6-F1
#
_cell.length_a   1.000
_cell.length_b   1.000
_cell.length_c   1.000
_cell.angle_alpha   90.00
_cell.angle_beta   90.00
_cell.angle_gamma   90.00
#
_symmetry.space_group_name_H-M   'P 1'
#
loop_
_entity.id
_entity.type
_entity.pdbx_description
1 polymer ?
#
loop_
_entity_poly.entity_id
_entity_poly.type
_entity_poly.pdbx_seq_one_letter_code
_entity_poly.pdbx_strand_id
1 'polypeptide(L)' 'YMDRKLLLAIIDKFSGGPVGLDNLAAAIGEERETIEDVIEPFLIQQGFIQRTPRGRLATQHAYRHFGLEREE' A
#
# COMPACT_ATOMS: atom_id res chain seq x y z
N TYR A 1 -6.69 -0.95 11.24
CA TYR A 1 -6.08 -2.31 11.15
C TYR A 1 -5.79 -2.66 9.69
N MET A 2 -6.80 -2.49 8.83
CA MET A 2 -6.71 -2.71 7.40
C MET A 2 -5.66 -1.85 6.70
N ASP A 3 -5.55 -0.56 7.05
CA ASP A 3 -4.57 0.36 6.46
C ASP A 3 -3.13 -0.12 6.69
N ARG A 4 -2.81 -0.54 7.93
CA ARG A 4 -1.50 -1.09 8.27
C ARG A 4 -1.23 -2.40 7.52
N LYS A 5 -2.22 -3.30 7.45
CA LYS A 5 -2.09 -4.55 6.68
C LYS A 5 -1.77 -4.28 5.22
N LEU A 6 -2.45 -3.31 4.62
CA LEU A 6 -2.24 -2.95 3.23
C LEU A 6 -0.85 -2.35 3.00
N LEU A 7 -0.43 -1.42 3.85
CA LEU A 7 0.91 -0.84 3.76
C LEU A 7 2.02 -1.87 3.97
N LEU A 8 1.90 -2.72 4.99
CA LEU A 8 2.86 -3.81 5.24
C LEU A 8 2.87 -4.83 4.10
N ALA A 9 1.72 -5.15 3.49
CA ALA A 9 1.70 -6.01 2.32
C ALA A 9 2.50 -5.40 1.16
N ILE A 10 2.34 -4.10 0.89
CA ILE A 10 3.13 -3.42 -0.16
C ILE A 10 4.63 -3.46 0.17
N ILE A 11 4.99 -3.17 1.42
CA ILE A 11 6.38 -3.08 1.86
C ILE A 11 7.05 -4.47 1.90
N ASP A 12 6.47 -5.42 2.63
CA ASP A 12 7.10 -6.73 2.90
C ASP A 12 6.89 -7.74 1.78
N LYS A 13 5.70 -7.79 1.15
CA LYS A 13 5.40 -8.80 0.12
C LYS A 13 5.80 -8.36 -1.29
N PHE A 14 5.81 -7.06 -1.54
CA PHE A 14 6.05 -6.49 -2.87
C PHE A 14 7.25 -5.54 -2.91
N SER A 15 8.09 -5.53 -1.86
CA SER A 15 9.30 -4.71 -1.76
C SER A 15 9.07 -3.22 -2.05
N GLY A 16 7.90 -2.70 -1.66
CA GLY A 16 7.51 -1.30 -1.89
C GLY A 16 6.67 -1.06 -3.15
N GLY A 17 6.44 -2.07 -3.98
CA GLY A 17 5.67 -1.98 -5.23
C GLY A 17 6.52 -1.59 -6.45
N PRO A 18 5.90 -1.27 -7.61
CA PRO A 18 4.47 -1.08 -7.83
C PRO A 18 3.69 -2.40 -7.92
N VAL A 19 2.55 -2.48 -7.23
CA VAL A 19 1.68 -3.68 -7.18
C VAL A 19 0.24 -3.37 -7.64
N GLY A 20 -0.35 -4.29 -8.41
CA GLY A 20 -1.75 -4.20 -8.85
C GLY A 20 -2.76 -4.36 -7.71
N LEU A 21 -3.95 -3.78 -7.87
CA LEU A 21 -5.00 -3.82 -6.85
C LEU A 21 -5.45 -5.26 -6.56
N ASP A 22 -5.60 -6.08 -7.60
CA ASP A 22 -6.04 -7.47 -7.46
C ASP A 22 -5.03 -8.32 -6.68
N ASN A 23 -3.73 -8.08 -6.90
CA ASN A 23 -2.68 -8.76 -6.14
C ASN A 23 -2.63 -8.29 -4.68
N LEU A 24 -2.88 -7.00 -4.43
CA LEU A 24 -2.99 -6.47 -3.06
C LEU A 24 -4.18 -7.07 -2.32
N ALA A 25 -5.35 -7.07 -2.96
CA ALA A 25 -6.58 -7.67 -2.48
C ALA A 25 -6.38 -9.14 -2.09
N ALA A 26 -5.80 -9.93 -2.99
CA ALA A 26 -5.47 -11.33 -2.73
C ALA A 26 -4.45 -11.51 -1.59
N ALA A 27 -3.45 -10.62 -1.50
CA ALA A 27 -2.40 -10.71 -0.48
C ALA A 27 -2.88 -10.41 0.95
N ILE A 28 -3.91 -9.58 1.10
CA ILE A 28 -4.49 -9.23 2.42
C ILE A 28 -5.81 -9.95 2.70
N GLY A 29 -6.39 -10.64 1.70
CA GLY A 29 -7.61 -11.42 1.81
C GLY A 29 -8.89 -10.57 1.79
N GLU A 30 -8.88 -9.47 1.02
CA GLU A 30 -9.93 -8.44 1.05
C GLU A 30 -10.41 -8.10 -0.36
N GLU A 31 -11.58 -7.49 -0.45
CA GLU A 31 -12.14 -7.10 -1.74
C GLU A 31 -11.48 -5.85 -2.31
N ARG A 32 -11.20 -5.87 -3.61
CA ARG A 32 -10.57 -4.74 -4.33
C ARG A 32 -11.35 -3.43 -4.17
N GLU A 33 -12.68 -3.50 -4.16
CA GLU A 33 -13.58 -2.33 -4.04
C GLU A 33 -13.48 -1.71 -2.65
N THR A 34 -13.39 -2.53 -1.60
CA THR A 34 -13.18 -2.01 -0.24
C THR A 34 -11.85 -1.28 -0.13
N ILE A 35 -10.80 -1.78 -0.79
CA ILE A 35 -9.50 -1.12 -0.81
C ILE A 35 -9.56 0.21 -1.57
N GLU A 36 -10.11 0.23 -2.78
CA GLU A 36 -10.13 1.41 -3.66
C GLU A 36 -11.07 2.50 -3.15
N ASP A 37 -12.25 2.14 -2.63
CA ASP A 37 -13.29 3.11 -2.28
C ASP A 37 -13.19 3.59 -0.82
N VAL A 38 -12.61 2.77 0.08
CA VAL A 38 -12.59 3.08 1.52
C VAL A 38 -11.17 3.39 2.01
N ILE A 39 -10.17 2.62 1.61
CA ILE A 39 -8.84 2.64 2.24
C ILE A 39 -7.86 3.55 1.49
N GLU A 40 -7.75 3.37 0.17
CA GLU A 40 -6.83 4.14 -0.68
C GLU A 40 -7.02 5.66 -0.58
N PRO A 41 -8.25 6.23 -0.55
CA PRO A 41 -8.43 7.68 -0.53
C PRO A 41 -7.73 8.32 0.66
N PHE A 42 -7.86 7.70 1.84
CA PHE A 42 -7.19 8.17 3.06
C PHE A 42 -5.67 8.00 2.97
N LEU A 43 -5.18 6.83 2.55
CA LEU A 43 -3.74 6.56 2.48
C LEU A 43 -3.01 7.41 1.44
N ILE A 44 -3.67 7.71 0.32
CA ILE A 44 -3.14 8.62 -0.70
C ILE A 44 -3.14 10.05 -0.16
N GLN A 45 -4.22 10.50 0.49
CA GLN A 45 -4.31 11.85 1.06
C GLN A 45 -3.26 12.10 2.15
N GLN A 46 -2.99 11.10 2.99
CA GLN A 46 -1.93 11.16 4.01
C GLN A 46 -0.52 10.95 3.42
N GLY A 47 -0.41 10.65 2.12
CA GLY A 47 0.86 10.49 1.44
C GLY A 47 1.59 9.18 1.76
N PHE A 48 0.88 8.14 2.22
CA PHE A 48 1.45 6.80 2.46
C PHE A 48 1.58 5.96 1.19
N ILE A 49 0.66 6.15 0.23
CA ILE A 49 0.62 5.40 -1.03
C ILE A 49 0.57 6.38 -2.19
N GLN A 50 1.23 6.00 -3.27
CA GLN A 50 1.13 6.68 -4.55
C GLN A 50 0.53 5.75 -5.61
N ARG A 51 -0.48 6.24 -6.34
CA ARG A 51 -1.05 5.56 -7.50
C ARG A 51 -0.17 5.83 -8.73
N THR A 52 0.19 4.77 -9.45
CA THR A 52 0.93 4.84 -10.70
C THR A 52 0.21 4.02 -11.77
N PRO A 53 0.50 4.22 -13.08
CA PRO A 53 -0.06 3.38 -14.14
C PRO A 53 0.28 1.88 -13.99
N ARG A 54 1.37 1.57 -13.29
CA ARG A 54 1.83 0.19 -13.05
C ARG A 54 1.28 -0.43 -11.77
N GLY A 55 0.67 0.36 -10.88
CA GLY A 55 0.17 -0.11 -9.59
C GLY A 55 0.37 0.89 -8.45
N ARG A 56 0.22 0.40 -7.21
CA ARG A 56 0.35 1.14 -5.97
C ARG A 56 1.76 1.00 -5.42
N LEU A 57 2.33 2.10 -4.97
CA LEU A 57 3.68 2.16 -4.45
C LEU A 57 3.67 2.76 -3.05
N ALA A 58 4.39 2.13 -2.11
CA ALA A 58 4.58 2.69 -0.78
C ALA A 58 5.57 3.84 -0.84
N THR A 59 5.19 4.99 -0.29
CA THR A 59 6.06 6.17 -0.25
C THR A 59 7.04 6.08 0.91
N GLN A 60 8.08 6.92 0.92
CA GLN A 60 8.99 7.05 2.06
C GLN A 60 8.26 7.34 3.39
N HIS A 61 7.09 7.99 3.34
CA HIS A 61 6.31 8.28 4.53
C HIS A 61 5.76 6.99 5.17
N ALA A 62 5.34 6.01 4.36
CA ALA A 62 4.91 4.70 4.86
C ALA A 62 6.05 3.95 5.56
N TYR A 63 7.23 3.88 4.94
CA TYR A 63 8.39 3.24 5.57
C TYR A 63 8.73 3.87 6.92
N ARG A 64 8.82 5.20 6.97
CA ARG A 64 9.09 5.93 8.23
C ARG A 64 8.02 5.71 9.30
N HIS A 65 6.75 5.56 8.91
CA HIS A 65 5.67 5.27 9.86
C HIS A 65 5.82 3.92 10.56
N PHE A 66 6.45 2.95 9.90
CA PHE A 66 6.78 1.65 10.49
C PHE A 66 8.19 1.59 11.09
N GLY A 67 8.92 2.71 11.11
CA GLY A 67 10.31 2.74 11.58
C GLY A 67 11.26 1.98 10.66
N LEU A 68 10.89 1.78 9.40
CA LEU A 68 11.70 1.12 8.39
C LEU A 68 12.48 2.16 7.58
N GLU A 69 13.72 1.84 7.23
CA GLU A 69 14.46 2.55 6.21
C GLU A 69 14.19 1.90 4.87
N ARG A 70 13.85 2.73 3.87
CA ARG A 70 13.79 2.28 2.48
C ARG A 70 15.23 2.18 2.00
N GLU A 71 15.73 0.97 1.83
CA GLU A 71 16.98 0.76 1.09
C GLU A 71 16.72 1.16 -0.38
N GLU A 72 17.48 2.13 -0.88
CA GLU A 72 17.41 2.63 -2.26
C GLU A 72 18.01 1.65 -3.28
#